data_AF-A0A7C5SLT6-F1
#
_entry.id   AF-A0A7C5SLT6-F1
#
_cell.length_a   1.000
_cell.length_b   1.000
_cell.length_c   1.000
_cell.angle_alpha   90.00
_cell.angle_beta   90.00
_cell.angle_gamma   90.00
#
_symmetry.space_group_name_H-M   'P 1'
#
loop_
_entity.id
_entity.type
_entity.pdbx_description
1 polymer ?
#
loop_
_entity_poly.entity_id
_entity_poly.type
_entity_poly.pdbx_seq_one_letter_code
_entity_poly.pdbx_strand_id
1 'polypeptide(L)'
;MNIRNTQRSSWPDDLRDSRFASTIRTDSPEGCRIGLIGLPDDTGVRLNGGRPGAALGPHAVRAALAKYGARDTVGLPAVFDAGDVKPGETLDETHRRVTEATTDLLEAGLLPVAIGGGHDLTYPFVRAVAQKADGPLVGVYFDAHLDVRKETGSGMSFRKLVDECGVKELHIHGLDPLSNSIEHIRWFTSHGGRMDPFGPDE
;
A
#
# COMPACT_ATOMS: atom_id res chain seq x y z
N MET A 1 9.70 -13.65 13.82
CA MET A 1 10.53 -12.79 12.94
C MET A 1 10.33 -11.35 13.37
N ASN A 2 11.39 -10.52 13.38
CA ASN A 2 11.26 -9.10 13.69
C ASN A 2 11.28 -8.31 12.37
N ILE A 3 10.16 -7.71 11.99
CA ILE A 3 10.09 -6.81 10.82
C ILE A 3 10.60 -5.44 11.28
N ARG A 4 11.59 -4.88 10.56
CA ARG A 4 12.23 -3.62 10.94
C ARG A 4 11.22 -2.48 10.98
N ASN A 5 11.45 -1.56 11.89
CA ASN A 5 10.69 -0.32 12.04
C ASN A 5 9.19 -0.50 12.33
N THR A 6 8.72 -1.70 12.72
CA THR A 6 7.31 -1.90 13.08
C THR A 6 7.05 -1.84 14.58
N GLN A 7 5.79 -1.60 14.92
CA GLN A 7 5.18 -1.84 16.23
C GLN A 7 4.04 -2.84 16.08
N ARG A 8 3.66 -3.51 17.18
CA ARG A 8 2.55 -4.45 17.15
C ARG A 8 1.26 -3.78 16.69
N SER A 9 0.53 -4.47 15.81
CA SER A 9 -0.85 -4.14 15.43
C SER A 9 -1.77 -4.18 16.64
N SER A 10 -2.79 -3.33 16.64
CA SER A 10 -3.91 -3.40 17.59
C SER A 10 -5.09 -4.15 16.95
N TRP A 11 -5.45 -5.28 17.53
CA TRP A 11 -6.66 -6.04 17.23
C TRP A 11 -7.64 -5.93 18.41
N PRO A 12 -8.97 -6.02 18.19
CA PRO A 12 -9.93 -6.10 19.29
C PRO A 12 -9.69 -7.33 20.18
N ASP A 13 -9.93 -7.23 21.49
CA ASP A 13 -9.62 -8.30 22.45
C ASP A 13 -10.53 -9.54 22.34
N ASP A 14 -11.81 -9.38 21.95
CA ASP A 14 -12.81 -10.47 21.86
C ASP A 14 -12.90 -11.06 20.44
N LEU A 15 -11.78 -11.58 19.92
CA LEU A 15 -11.77 -12.30 18.64
C LEU A 15 -12.36 -13.70 18.81
N ARG A 16 -13.60 -13.87 18.39
CA ARG A 16 -14.25 -15.19 18.33
C ARG A 16 -13.61 -16.03 17.22
N ASP A 17 -13.44 -17.33 17.46
CA ASP A 17 -12.86 -18.29 16.48
C ASP A 17 -13.57 -18.28 15.12
N SER A 18 -14.86 -17.95 15.10
CA SER A 18 -15.68 -17.83 13.88
C SER A 18 -15.42 -16.57 13.05
N ARG A 19 -14.48 -15.70 13.42
CA ARG A 19 -14.17 -14.45 12.72
C ARG A 19 -12.94 -14.57 11.85
N PHE A 20 -12.90 -13.85 10.73
CA PHE A 20 -11.73 -13.86 9.83
C PHE A 20 -10.44 -13.49 10.57
N ALA A 21 -10.51 -12.51 11.48
CA ALA A 21 -9.36 -12.08 12.27
C ALA A 21 -8.74 -13.17 13.16
N SER A 22 -9.49 -14.20 13.57
CA SER A 22 -8.92 -15.33 14.34
C SER A 22 -7.92 -16.15 13.52
N THR A 23 -7.99 -16.05 12.18
CA THR A 23 -7.09 -16.74 11.25
C THR A 23 -5.79 -15.98 10.97
N ILE A 24 -5.69 -14.73 11.43
CA ILE A 24 -4.53 -13.87 11.22
C ILE A 24 -3.51 -14.11 12.33
N ARG A 25 -2.29 -14.49 11.94
CA ARG A 25 -1.18 -14.71 12.87
C ARG A 25 -0.45 -13.41 13.16
N THR A 26 -0.06 -13.21 14.41
CA THR A 26 0.73 -12.05 14.86
C THR A 26 2.04 -12.46 15.55
N ASP A 27 2.22 -13.76 15.78
CA ASP A 27 3.31 -14.36 16.54
C ASP A 27 4.48 -14.79 15.66
N SER A 28 4.20 -15.40 14.50
CA SER A 28 5.21 -15.88 13.56
C SER A 28 4.70 -15.91 12.11
N PRO A 29 5.57 -15.59 11.13
CA PRO A 29 5.25 -15.72 9.70
C PRO A 29 5.33 -17.15 9.17
N GLU A 30 5.76 -18.13 9.98
CA GLU A 30 5.94 -19.51 9.52
C GLU A 30 4.65 -20.10 8.94
N GLY A 31 4.74 -20.70 7.75
CA GLY A 31 3.58 -21.24 7.03
C GLY A 31 2.61 -20.19 6.46
N CYS A 32 2.85 -18.90 6.70
CA CYS A 32 2.08 -17.83 6.07
C CYS A 32 2.57 -17.58 4.64
N ARG A 33 1.66 -17.10 3.78
CA ARG A 33 2.00 -16.69 2.41
C ARG A 33 1.79 -15.20 2.18
N ILE A 34 1.01 -14.53 3.05
CA ILE A 34 0.71 -13.11 2.97
C ILE A 34 1.30 -12.43 4.21
N GLY A 35 1.95 -11.28 4.01
CA GLY A 35 2.39 -10.38 5.06
C GLY A 35 1.56 -9.10 5.04
N LEU A 36 0.63 -8.95 5.98
CA LEU A 36 -0.14 -7.72 6.18
C LEU A 36 0.70 -6.70 6.95
N ILE A 37 0.73 -5.45 6.51
CA ILE A 37 1.45 -4.37 7.19
C ILE A 37 0.67 -3.07 7.14
N GLY A 38 0.57 -2.36 8.27
CA GLY A 38 -0.05 -1.04 8.31
C GLY A 38 0.97 0.08 8.12
N LEU A 39 0.59 1.13 7.40
CA LEU A 39 1.42 2.30 7.13
C LEU A 39 0.72 3.58 7.67
N PRO A 40 0.61 3.78 9.01
CA PRO A 40 -0.22 4.83 9.62
C PRO A 40 0.44 6.22 9.58
N ASP A 41 0.54 6.82 8.39
CA ASP A 41 1.11 8.16 8.21
C ASP A 41 0.24 9.08 7.33
N ASP A 42 0.18 10.37 7.70
CA ASP A 42 -0.55 11.45 7.01
C ASP A 42 0.39 12.55 6.50
N THR A 43 1.71 12.37 6.59
CA THR A 43 2.68 13.43 6.29
C THR A 43 2.57 13.85 4.82
N GLY A 44 2.51 12.90 3.89
CA GLY A 44 2.30 13.21 2.47
C GLY A 44 0.93 13.83 2.19
N VAL A 45 -0.12 13.43 2.91
CA VAL A 45 -1.47 14.02 2.80
C VAL A 45 -1.42 15.51 3.16
N ARG A 46 -0.76 15.86 4.28
CA ARG A 46 -0.60 17.25 4.73
C ARG A 46 0.19 18.09 3.74
N LEU A 47 1.29 17.53 3.21
CA LEU A 47 2.14 18.21 2.23
C LEU A 47 1.41 18.50 0.91
N ASN A 48 0.44 17.66 0.54
CA ASN A 48 -0.42 17.87 -0.63
C ASN A 48 -1.70 18.68 -0.33
N GLY A 49 -1.81 19.30 0.86
CA GLY A 49 -2.96 20.13 1.25
C GLY A 49 -4.24 19.34 1.56
N GLY A 50 -4.15 18.01 1.70
CA GLY A 50 -5.27 17.16 2.07
C GLY A 50 -5.63 17.23 3.55
N ARG A 51 -6.80 16.69 3.90
CA ARG A 51 -7.25 16.58 5.30
C ARG A 51 -6.65 15.34 5.97
N PRO A 52 -5.92 15.48 7.09
CA PRO A 52 -5.39 14.33 7.84
C PRO A 52 -6.49 13.37 8.31
N GLY A 53 -6.15 12.10 8.47
CA GLY A 53 -7.03 11.05 8.97
C GLY A 53 -6.73 9.67 8.37
N ALA A 54 -5.98 9.59 7.27
CA ALA A 54 -5.64 8.32 6.62
C ALA A 54 -4.73 7.48 7.52
N ALA A 55 -3.91 8.09 8.36
CA ALA A 55 -3.09 7.39 9.36
C ALA A 55 -3.89 6.49 10.31
N LEU A 56 -5.21 6.72 10.47
CA LEU A 56 -6.11 5.87 11.27
C LEU A 56 -6.62 4.64 10.50
N GLY A 57 -6.41 4.60 9.18
CA GLY A 57 -6.85 3.54 8.28
C GLY A 57 -6.43 2.13 8.69
N PRO A 58 -5.14 1.87 9.03
CA PRO A 58 -4.69 0.54 9.43
C PRO A 58 -5.45 -0.02 10.64
N HIS A 59 -5.75 0.81 11.63
CA HIS A 59 -6.54 0.41 12.79
C HIS A 59 -8.00 0.16 12.41
N ALA A 60 -8.61 1.06 11.63
CA ALA A 60 -10.00 0.94 11.20
C ALA A 60 -10.26 -0.33 10.37
N VAL A 61 -9.34 -0.68 9.46
CA VAL A 61 -9.44 -1.90 8.66
C VAL A 61 -9.35 -3.15 9.53
N ARG A 62 -8.40 -3.22 10.48
CA ARG A 62 -8.32 -4.37 11.41
C ARG A 62 -9.58 -4.51 12.26
N ALA A 63 -10.11 -3.40 12.78
CA ALA A 63 -11.36 -3.38 13.53
C ALA A 63 -12.57 -3.84 12.68
N ALA A 64 -12.56 -3.56 11.37
CA ALA A 64 -13.56 -4.08 10.45
C ALA A 64 -13.38 -5.58 10.17
N LEU A 65 -12.16 -6.03 9.88
CA LEU A 65 -11.81 -7.44 9.65
C LEU A 65 -12.22 -8.35 10.82
N ALA A 66 -12.11 -7.87 12.05
CA ALA A 66 -12.58 -8.57 13.25
C ALA A 66 -14.08 -8.88 13.26
N LYS A 67 -14.89 -8.16 12.47
CA LYS A 67 -16.35 -8.33 12.40
C LYS A 67 -16.77 -9.31 11.30
N TYR A 68 -15.95 -9.55 10.29
CA TYR A 68 -16.27 -10.48 9.21
C TYR A 68 -16.23 -11.93 9.72
N GLY A 69 -17.21 -12.73 9.29
CA GLY A 69 -17.20 -14.16 9.57
C GLY A 69 -16.12 -14.86 8.75
N ALA A 70 -15.42 -15.80 9.37
CA ALA A 70 -14.61 -16.79 8.67
C ALA A 70 -15.57 -17.89 8.18
N ARG A 71 -16.23 -17.69 7.03
CA ARG A 71 -16.77 -18.85 6.31
C ARG A 71 -15.58 -19.72 5.89
N ASP A 72 -15.77 -21.03 5.91
CA ASP A 72 -14.83 -22.08 5.48
C ASP A 72 -13.62 -21.52 4.71
N THR A 73 -12.54 -21.22 5.44
CA THR A 73 -11.33 -20.60 4.89
C THR A 73 -10.43 -21.62 4.19
N VAL A 74 -10.93 -22.85 4.01
CA VAL A 74 -10.25 -23.92 3.28
C VAL A 74 -9.82 -23.40 1.91
N GLY A 75 -8.50 -23.41 1.69
CA GLY A 75 -7.86 -22.95 0.46
C GLY A 75 -7.38 -21.49 0.47
N LEU A 76 -7.73 -20.69 1.47
CA LEU A 76 -7.15 -19.35 1.62
C LEU A 76 -5.72 -19.43 2.18
N PRO A 77 -4.80 -18.57 1.70
CA PRO A 77 -3.45 -18.49 2.27
C PRO A 77 -3.49 -17.99 3.72
N ALA A 78 -2.63 -18.55 4.57
CA ALA A 78 -2.41 -18.03 5.92
C ALA A 78 -1.75 -16.64 5.87
N VAL A 79 -2.20 -15.75 6.75
CA VAL A 79 -1.80 -14.33 6.80
C VAL A 79 -1.03 -14.08 8.09
N PHE A 80 0.13 -13.43 7.96
CA PHE A 80 0.89 -12.86 9.07
C PHE A 80 0.71 -11.34 9.09
N ASP A 81 0.22 -10.80 10.20
CA ASP A 81 0.19 -9.35 10.43
C ASP A 81 1.48 -8.91 11.12
N ALA A 82 2.29 -8.18 10.36
CA ALA A 82 3.59 -7.65 10.75
C ALA A 82 3.50 -6.40 11.64
N GLY A 83 2.29 -5.94 11.94
CA GLY A 83 2.05 -4.73 12.70
C GLY A 83 2.04 -3.48 11.83
N ASP A 84 2.43 -2.35 12.42
CA ASP A 84 2.42 -1.04 11.78
C ASP A 84 3.83 -0.47 11.69
N VAL A 85 4.21 0.07 10.53
CA VAL A 85 5.46 0.83 10.40
C VAL A 85 5.36 2.10 11.25
N LYS A 86 6.38 2.36 12.07
CA LYS A 86 6.51 3.59 12.85
C LYS A 86 6.91 4.74 11.93
N PRO A 87 6.09 5.79 11.77
CA PRO A 87 6.49 6.98 11.02
C PRO A 87 7.79 7.58 11.57
N GLY A 88 8.63 8.09 10.68
CA GLY A 88 9.83 8.85 11.02
C GLY A 88 9.53 10.30 11.39
N GLU A 89 10.57 11.06 11.69
CA GLU A 89 10.46 12.51 11.91
C GLU A 89 10.26 13.28 10.60
N THR A 90 10.70 12.68 9.48
CA THR A 90 10.57 13.23 8.13
C THR A 90 9.87 12.23 7.20
N LEU A 91 9.32 12.74 6.09
CA LEU A 91 8.71 11.89 5.06
C LEU A 91 9.73 10.90 4.48
N ASP A 92 10.95 11.36 4.20
CA ASP A 92 12.01 10.51 3.66
C ASP A 92 12.39 9.39 4.63
N GLU A 93 12.42 9.69 5.93
CA GLU A 93 12.65 8.67 6.94
C GLU A 93 11.49 7.67 6.98
N THR A 94 10.23 8.12 6.98
CA THR A 94 9.06 7.24 6.87
C THR A 94 9.17 6.35 5.63
N HIS A 95 9.49 6.93 4.46
CA HIS A 95 9.64 6.21 3.20
C HIS A 95 10.76 5.17 3.27
N ARG A 96 11.91 5.49 3.88
CA ARG A 96 12.98 4.51 4.12
C ARG A 96 12.49 3.35 4.99
N ARG A 97 11.81 3.65 6.10
CA ARG A 97 11.29 2.64 7.04
C ARG A 97 10.26 1.72 6.39
N VAL A 98 9.37 2.26 5.55
CA VAL A 98 8.39 1.48 4.76
C VAL A 98 9.09 0.56 3.78
N THR A 99 10.09 1.04 3.04
CA THR A 99 10.87 0.19 2.13
C THR A 99 11.56 -0.94 2.89
N GLU A 100 12.24 -0.65 4.01
CA GLU A 100 12.93 -1.67 4.82
C GLU A 100 11.96 -2.74 5.36
N ALA A 101 10.82 -2.33 5.91
CA ALA A 101 9.82 -3.25 6.43
C ALA A 101 9.21 -4.12 5.31
N THR A 102 8.96 -3.54 4.14
CA THR A 102 8.44 -4.28 2.97
C THR A 102 9.48 -5.27 2.44
N THR A 103 10.76 -4.87 2.40
CA THR A 103 11.87 -5.77 2.04
C THR A 103 11.96 -6.95 2.98
N ASP A 104 11.79 -6.77 4.29
CA ASP A 104 11.80 -7.87 5.25
C ASP A 104 10.67 -8.89 4.98
N LEU A 105 9.47 -8.42 4.59
CA LEU A 105 8.37 -9.31 4.21
C LEU A 105 8.69 -10.11 2.94
N LEU A 106 9.24 -9.44 1.93
CA LEU A 106 9.66 -10.09 0.68
C LEU A 106 10.76 -11.12 0.94
N GLU A 107 11.74 -10.80 1.79
CA GLU A 107 12.83 -11.72 2.17
C GLU A 107 12.35 -12.91 3.01
N ALA A 108 11.22 -12.76 3.72
CA ALA A 108 10.53 -13.86 4.38
C ALA A 108 9.75 -14.78 3.40
N GLY A 109 9.72 -14.46 2.11
CA GLY A 109 8.92 -15.17 1.11
C GLY A 109 7.42 -14.89 1.19
N LEU A 110 7.03 -13.79 1.85
CA LEU A 110 5.63 -13.37 1.95
C LEU A 110 5.27 -12.44 0.81
N LEU A 111 4.02 -12.52 0.35
CA LEU A 111 3.40 -11.49 -0.48
C LEU A 111 2.98 -10.31 0.42
N PRO A 112 3.61 -9.14 0.34
CA PRO A 112 3.27 -8.01 1.19
C PRO A 112 1.94 -7.38 0.75
N VAL A 113 1.09 -7.07 1.72
CA VAL A 113 -0.16 -6.32 1.55
C VAL A 113 -0.15 -5.17 2.54
N ALA A 114 -0.08 -3.94 2.03
CA ALA A 114 -0.10 -2.75 2.86
C ALA A 114 -1.52 -2.22 3.05
N ILE A 115 -1.84 -1.82 4.29
CA ILE A 115 -2.98 -0.97 4.58
C ILE A 115 -2.43 0.41 4.88
N GLY A 116 -2.74 1.37 4.02
CA GLY A 116 -2.17 2.70 4.10
C GLY A 116 -2.82 3.62 5.11
N GLY A 117 -2.07 4.68 5.39
CA GLY A 117 -2.55 6.05 5.33
C GLY A 117 -2.32 6.65 3.94
N GLY A 118 -1.56 7.74 3.84
CA GLY A 118 -1.39 8.54 2.63
C GLY A 118 -0.89 7.77 1.38
N HIS A 119 -1.30 8.25 0.20
CA HIS A 119 -0.97 7.60 -1.08
C HIS A 119 0.49 7.79 -1.52
N ASP A 120 1.24 8.68 -0.86
CA ASP A 120 2.71 8.77 -1.03
C ASP A 120 3.41 7.48 -0.61
N LEU A 121 2.84 6.72 0.34
CA LEU A 121 3.41 5.48 0.88
C LEU A 121 3.40 4.34 -0.15
N THR A 122 2.65 4.46 -1.25
CA THR A 122 2.74 3.56 -2.40
C THR A 122 4.16 3.56 -2.99
N TYR A 123 4.81 4.73 -3.07
CA TYR A 123 6.18 4.83 -3.62
C TYR A 123 7.19 3.98 -2.83
N PRO A 124 7.41 4.17 -1.52
CA PRO A 124 8.39 3.38 -0.79
C PRO A 124 8.00 1.91 -0.63
N PHE A 125 6.70 1.58 -0.65
CA PHE A 125 6.22 0.19 -0.62
C PHE A 125 6.60 -0.53 -1.92
N VAL A 126 6.23 0.03 -3.07
CA VAL A 126 6.54 -0.58 -4.37
C VAL A 126 8.03 -0.50 -4.69
N ARG A 127 8.76 0.51 -4.19
CA ARG A 127 10.24 0.58 -4.32
C ARG A 127 10.92 -0.69 -3.79
N ALA A 128 10.45 -1.28 -2.69
CA ALA A 128 11.00 -2.54 -2.18
C ALA A 128 10.76 -3.71 -3.13
N VAL A 129 9.56 -3.77 -3.73
CA VAL A 129 9.22 -4.79 -4.74
C VAL A 129 10.08 -4.61 -5.99
N ALA A 130 10.25 -3.36 -6.45
CA ALA A 130 11.04 -3.04 -7.63
C ALA A 130 12.52 -3.43 -7.48
N GLN A 131 13.09 -3.27 -6.28
CA GLN A 131 14.46 -3.69 -5.98
C GLN A 131 14.70 -5.20 -6.06
N LYS A 132 13.64 -6.02 -6.00
CA LYS A 132 13.69 -7.49 -6.06
C LYS A 132 13.18 -8.05 -7.38
N ALA A 133 12.70 -7.21 -8.30
CA ALA A 133 12.06 -7.65 -9.53
C ALA A 133 13.09 -7.92 -10.64
N ASP A 134 13.05 -9.12 -11.20
CA ASP A 134 13.84 -9.52 -12.37
C ASP A 134 13.05 -9.31 -13.66
N GLY A 135 12.69 -8.06 -13.98
CA GLY A 135 11.93 -7.77 -15.20
C GLY A 135 11.26 -6.39 -15.27
N PRO A 136 10.55 -6.10 -16.37
CA PRO A 136 9.77 -4.88 -16.50
C PRO A 136 8.65 -4.84 -15.45
N LEU A 137 8.48 -3.68 -14.82
CA LEU A 137 7.41 -3.47 -13.85
C LEU A 137 6.23 -2.76 -14.50
N VAL A 138 5.05 -3.35 -14.35
CA VAL A 138 3.77 -2.81 -14.78
C VAL A 138 2.87 -2.71 -13.55
N GLY A 139 2.17 -1.59 -13.40
CA GLY A 139 1.25 -1.34 -12.29
C GLY A 139 -0.18 -1.14 -12.76
N VAL A 140 -1.13 -1.62 -11.97
CA VAL A 140 -2.55 -1.30 -12.09
C VAL A 140 -2.99 -0.64 -10.79
N TYR A 141 -3.68 0.49 -10.85
CA TYR A 141 -4.18 1.18 -9.68
C TYR A 141 -5.56 1.79 -9.91
N PHE A 142 -6.28 2.02 -8.81
CA PHE A 142 -7.63 2.53 -8.81
C PHE A 142 -7.65 3.84 -8.05
N ASP A 143 -7.85 4.95 -8.75
CA ASP A 143 -7.86 6.29 -8.15
C ASP A 143 -8.60 7.27 -9.07
N ALA A 144 -9.20 8.30 -8.48
CA ALA A 144 -9.71 9.45 -9.21
C ALA A 144 -8.58 10.36 -9.72
N HIS A 145 -7.40 10.32 -9.08
CA HIS A 145 -6.24 11.16 -9.39
C HIS A 145 -5.10 10.34 -9.98
N LEU A 146 -4.35 10.94 -10.91
CA LEU A 146 -3.17 10.29 -11.50
C LEU A 146 -2.02 10.12 -10.50
N ASP A 147 -1.91 11.01 -9.52
CA ASP A 147 -0.83 11.03 -8.53
C ASP A 147 0.59 11.03 -9.14
N VAL A 148 0.77 11.91 -10.13
CA VAL A 148 2.02 12.15 -10.88
C VAL A 148 2.62 13.55 -10.69
N ARG A 149 2.34 14.19 -9.55
CA ARG A 149 2.88 15.52 -9.20
C ARG A 149 4.39 15.46 -9.01
N LYS A 150 5.06 16.59 -9.27
CA LYS A 150 6.51 16.72 -8.99
C LYS A 150 6.79 17.02 -7.52
N GLU A 151 5.86 17.74 -6.91
CA GLU A 151 5.94 18.20 -5.54
C GLU A 151 5.79 17.03 -4.56
N THR A 152 6.58 17.07 -3.49
CA THR A 152 6.50 16.07 -2.43
C THR A 152 5.14 16.11 -1.73
N GLY A 153 4.47 14.96 -1.65
CA GLY A 153 3.17 14.82 -1.01
C GLY A 153 2.43 13.58 -1.50
N SER A 154 1.18 13.38 -1.06
CA SER A 154 0.40 12.18 -1.39
C SER A 154 0.21 11.97 -2.90
N GLY A 155 0.25 13.04 -3.70
CA GLY A 155 0.05 12.98 -5.14
C GLY A 155 1.32 12.74 -5.98
N MET A 156 2.42 12.27 -5.40
CA MET A 156 3.73 12.10 -6.08
C MET A 156 4.06 10.66 -6.47
N SER A 157 3.33 9.68 -5.94
CA SER A 157 3.78 8.30 -5.81
C SER A 157 4.12 7.66 -7.15
N PHE A 158 3.22 7.73 -8.12
CA PHE A 158 3.39 7.09 -9.43
C PHE A 158 4.45 7.77 -10.28
N ARG A 159 4.62 9.09 -10.15
CA ARG A 159 5.74 9.77 -10.79
C ARG A 159 7.08 9.25 -10.29
N LYS A 160 7.23 9.13 -8.97
CA LYS A 160 8.47 8.62 -8.36
C LYS A 160 8.73 7.16 -8.75
N LEU A 161 7.69 6.35 -8.90
CA LEU A 161 7.83 4.98 -9.38
C LEU A 161 8.35 4.88 -10.82
N VAL A 162 7.86 5.74 -11.71
CA VAL A 162 8.36 5.83 -13.09
C VAL A 162 9.79 6.38 -13.10
N ASP A 163 10.03 7.50 -12.42
CA ASP A 163 11.30 8.23 -12.46
C ASP A 163 12.45 7.47 -11.76
N GLU A 164 12.16 6.71 -10.70
CA GLU A 164 13.20 6.14 -9.81
C GLU A 164 13.13 4.62 -9.61
N CYS A 165 11.98 3.97 -9.90
CA CYS A 165 11.82 2.53 -9.70
C CYS A 165 11.70 1.75 -11.00
N GLY A 166 11.83 2.42 -12.16
CA GLY A 166 11.84 1.76 -13.46
C GLY A 166 10.50 1.18 -13.89
N VAL A 167 9.39 1.60 -13.27
CA VAL A 167 8.04 1.23 -13.71
C VAL A 167 7.82 1.75 -15.13
N LYS A 168 7.43 0.85 -16.03
CA LYS A 168 7.35 1.12 -17.48
C LYS A 168 5.95 1.43 -17.96
N GLU A 169 4.95 0.90 -17.27
CA GLU A 169 3.55 1.03 -17.67
C GLU A 169 2.67 1.08 -16.43
N LEU A 170 1.68 1.97 -16.46
CA LEU A 170 0.76 2.23 -15.37
C LEU A 170 -0.65 2.32 -15.92
N HIS A 171 -1.54 1.46 -15.43
CA HIS A 171 -2.95 1.45 -15.80
C HIS A 171 -3.76 2.02 -14.65
N ILE A 172 -4.48 3.12 -14.89
CA ILE A 172 -5.40 3.70 -13.92
C ILE A 172 -6.83 3.37 -14.30
N HIS A 173 -7.60 2.90 -13.32
CA HIS A 173 -9.05 2.79 -13.41
C HIS A 173 -9.73 3.80 -12.46
N GLY A 174 -10.80 4.43 -12.93
CA GLY A 174 -11.60 5.33 -12.10
C GLY A 174 -11.14 6.77 -12.04
N LEU A 175 -10.26 7.18 -12.96
CA LEU A 175 -9.85 8.55 -13.15
C LEU A 175 -11.07 9.48 -13.27
N ASP A 176 -11.08 10.56 -12.50
CA ASP A 176 -11.99 11.68 -12.71
C ASP A 176 -11.32 12.73 -13.60
N PRO A 177 -11.81 12.98 -14.82
CA PRO A 177 -11.24 13.97 -15.73
C PRO A 177 -11.17 15.39 -15.14
N LEU A 178 -12.06 15.73 -14.20
CA LEU A 178 -12.10 17.07 -13.60
C LEU A 178 -11.13 17.24 -12.43
N SER A 179 -10.56 16.14 -11.93
CA SER A 179 -9.62 16.14 -10.80
C SER A 179 -8.15 16.15 -11.23
N ASN A 180 -7.87 16.23 -12.54
CA ASN A 180 -6.54 16.09 -13.11
C ASN A 180 -6.22 17.22 -14.11
N SER A 181 -5.01 17.78 -14.03
CA SER A 181 -4.57 18.79 -14.99
C SER A 181 -4.15 18.17 -16.32
N ILE A 182 -4.25 18.95 -17.39
CA ILE A 182 -3.82 18.53 -18.73
C ILE A 182 -2.32 18.20 -18.74
N GLU A 183 -1.52 18.93 -17.96
CA GLU A 183 -0.09 18.68 -17.81
C GLU A 183 0.19 17.31 -17.21
N HIS A 184 -0.57 16.90 -16.18
CA HIS A 184 -0.45 15.58 -15.57
C HIS A 184 -0.89 14.47 -16.53
N ILE A 185 -1.99 14.67 -17.27
CA ILE A 185 -2.47 13.69 -18.26
C ILE A 185 -1.42 13.49 -19.38
N ARG A 186 -0.86 14.59 -19.91
CA ARG A 186 0.20 14.53 -20.93
C ARG A 186 1.46 13.86 -20.40
N TRP A 187 1.85 14.18 -19.17
CA TRP A 187 3.00 13.52 -18.55
C TRP A 187 2.75 12.02 -18.41
N PHE A 188 1.61 11.63 -17.82
CA PHE A 188 1.26 10.23 -17.61
C PHE A 188 1.24 9.42 -18.91
N THR A 189 0.53 9.90 -19.93
CA THR A 189 0.44 9.24 -21.24
C THR A 189 1.79 9.14 -21.97
N SER A 190 2.64 10.16 -21.88
CA SER A 190 3.99 10.12 -22.48
C SER A 190 4.97 9.20 -21.74
N HIS A 191 4.63 8.69 -20.56
CA HIS A 191 5.45 7.81 -19.74
C HIS A 191 4.82 6.42 -19.58
N GLY A 192 4.06 5.96 -20.58
CA GLY A 192 3.47 4.63 -20.60
C GLY A 192 2.19 4.48 -19.76
N GLY A 193 1.60 5.59 -19.31
CA GLY A 193 0.34 5.60 -18.60
C GLY A 193 -0.87 5.34 -19.50
N ARG A 194 -1.79 4.48 -19.05
CA ARG A 194 -3.08 4.18 -19.69
C ARG A 194 -4.22 4.48 -18.73
N MET A 195 -5.24 5.15 -19.25
CA MET A 195 -6.46 5.52 -18.52
C MET A 195 -7.55 4.58 -18.99
N ASP A 196 -7.82 3.54 -18.22
CA ASP A 196 -8.71 2.46 -18.60
C ASP A 196 -10.12 2.74 -18.03
N PRO A 197 -11.19 2.58 -18.84
CA PRO A 197 -12.55 2.84 -18.40
C PRO A 197 -13.01 1.85 -17.31
N PHE A 198 -14.09 2.21 -16.61
CA PHE A 198 -14.84 1.24 -15.81
C PHE A 198 -15.91 0.57 -16.67
N GLY A 199 -15.81 -0.74 -16.85
CA GLY A 199 -16.80 -1.55 -17.57
C GLY A 199 -16.21 -2.25 -18.79
N PRO A 200 -16.99 -3.14 -19.45
CA PRO A 200 -16.58 -3.75 -20.70
C PRO A 200 -16.44 -2.70 -21.80
N ASP A 201 -15.48 -2.90 -22.70
CA ASP A 201 -15.42 -2.16 -23.96
C ASP A 201 -16.68 -2.50 -24.77
N GLU A 202 -17.50 -1.49 -25.10
CA GLU A 202 -18.69 -1.67 -25.96
C GLU A 202 -18.33 -2.15 -27.38
#